data_AF-A0A7S1P3H2-F1
#
_entry.id   AF-A0A7S1P3H2-F1
#
_cell.length_a   1.000
_cell.length_b   1.000
_cell.length_c   1.000
_cell.angle_alpha   90.00
_cell.angle_beta   90.00
_cell.angle_gamma   90.00
#
_symmetry.space_group_name_H-M   'P 1'
#
loop_
_entity.id
_entity.type
_entity.pdbx_description
1 polymer ?
#
loop_
_entity_poly.entity_id
_entity_poly.type
_entity_poly.pdbx_seq_one_letter_code
_entity_poly.pdbx_strand_id
1 'polypeptide(L)'
;IAGYFVPCVAMLAAVTSVVWFALVFTGVIAPRVPGIDPADDPHPTATKAMFALRFGIAVLAIACPCALGLATPTAVMVATGLAAEHGILIKGGAPLESGAHAKSLVLDKTGTLTKGKPVVVAAAILPTSFPAAKLCTASGGILTPPHSDRDTARDTINSSSSEVYFSGAETTASEGEIAVSPPPPIENTD
;
A
#
# COMPACT_ATOMS: atom_id res chain seq x y z
N ILE A 1 -6.30 -4.74 17.72
CA ILE A 1 -5.26 -5.39 18.56
C ILE A 1 -5.05 -4.66 19.90
N ALA A 2 -4.85 -3.34 19.91
CA ALA A 2 -4.61 -2.57 21.14
C ALA A 2 -5.77 -2.65 22.18
N GLY A 3 -7.02 -2.71 21.72
CA GLY A 3 -8.20 -2.80 22.59
C GLY A 3 -8.27 -4.08 23.44
N TYR A 4 -7.58 -5.16 23.04
CA TYR A 4 -7.51 -6.40 23.84
C TYR A 4 -6.21 -6.49 24.65
N PHE A 5 -5.11 -5.94 24.11
CA PHE A 5 -3.80 -5.99 24.75
C PHE A 5 -3.76 -5.21 26.08
N VAL A 6 -4.30 -3.99 26.09
CA VAL A 6 -4.30 -3.12 27.28
C VAL A 6 -5.03 -3.73 28.48
N PRO A 7 -6.30 -4.22 28.37
CA PRO A 7 -6.97 -4.85 29.51
C PRO A 7 -6.29 -6.15 29.95
N CYS A 8 -5.70 -6.91 29.04
CA CYS A 8 -4.97 -8.14 29.38
C CYS A 8 -3.74 -7.85 30.26
N VAL A 9 -2.93 -6.86 29.89
CA VAL A 9 -1.75 -6.44 30.68
C VAL A 9 -2.16 -5.87 32.04
N ALA A 10 -3.22 -5.06 32.08
CA ALA A 10 -3.75 -4.52 33.34
C ALA A 10 -4.21 -5.62 34.30
N MET A 11 -4.86 -6.67 33.78
CA MET A 11 -5.26 -7.84 34.59
C MET A 11 -4.05 -8.60 35.13
N LEU A 12 -3.01 -8.83 34.31
CA LEU A 12 -1.77 -9.49 34.77
C LEU A 12 -1.03 -8.66 35.84
N ALA A 13 -0.99 -7.34 35.68
CA ALA A 13 -0.39 -6.44 36.68
C ALA A 13 -1.19 -6.45 38.00
N ALA A 14 -2.52 -6.43 37.93
CA ALA A 14 -3.39 -6.54 39.10
C ALA A 14 -3.21 -7.88 39.82
N VAL A 15 -3.19 -9.00 39.08
CA VAL A 15 -2.94 -10.33 39.66
C VAL A 15 -1.57 -10.38 40.35
N THR A 16 -0.51 -9.88 39.69
CA THR A 16 0.83 -9.85 40.29
C THR A 16 0.88 -9.00 41.56
N SER A 17 0.24 -7.83 41.54
CA SER A 17 0.15 -6.95 42.71
C SER A 17 -0.61 -7.60 43.87
N VAL A 18 -1.73 -8.27 43.60
CA VAL A 18 -2.53 -8.99 44.61
C VAL A 18 -1.76 -10.19 45.18
N VAL A 19 -1.05 -10.95 44.35
CA VAL A 19 -0.22 -12.08 44.81
C VAL A 19 0.90 -11.62 45.73
N TRP A 20 1.65 -10.57 45.35
CA TRP A 20 2.68 -9.99 46.21
C TRP A 20 2.11 -9.39 47.49
N PHE A 21 0.93 -8.74 47.42
CA PHE A 21 0.25 -8.21 48.60
C PHE A 21 -0.16 -9.32 49.58
N ALA A 22 -0.73 -10.42 49.08
CA ALA A 22 -1.12 -11.57 49.90
C ALA A 22 0.08 -12.29 50.54
N LEU A 23 1.18 -12.46 49.79
CA LEU A 23 2.43 -13.05 50.31
C LEU A 23 3.09 -12.20 51.42
N VAL A 24 2.99 -10.88 51.30
CA VAL A 24 3.54 -9.93 52.28
C VAL A 24 2.62 -9.80 53.51
N PHE A 25 1.30 -9.97 53.35
CA PHE A 25 0.35 -9.97 54.46
C PHE A 25 0.42 -11.26 55.29
N THR A 26 0.62 -12.40 54.63
CA THR A 26 0.77 -13.72 55.28
C THR A 26 2.13 -13.89 55.98
N GLY A 27 3.05 -12.93 55.85
CA GLY A 27 4.34 -12.95 56.54
C GLY A 27 5.35 -13.97 56.01
N VAL A 28 5.05 -14.62 54.87
CA VAL A 28 5.91 -15.62 54.24
C VAL A 28 7.19 -14.98 53.68
N ILE A 29 7.12 -13.70 53.29
CA ILE A 29 8.24 -12.93 52.74
C ILE A 29 8.39 -11.63 53.53
N ALA A 30 9.48 -11.50 54.27
CA ALA A 30 9.85 -10.23 54.90
C ALA A 30 10.47 -9.30 53.85
N PRO A 31 9.89 -8.11 53.57
CA PRO A 31 10.47 -7.16 52.63
C PRO A 31 11.80 -6.67 53.17
N ARG A 32 12.91 -7.20 52.64
CA ARG A 32 14.26 -6.78 53.04
C ARG A 32 14.64 -5.55 52.22
N VAL A 33 14.50 -4.38 52.84
CA VAL A 33 14.93 -3.10 52.27
C VAL A 33 16.34 -2.81 52.80
N PRO A 34 17.34 -2.49 51.96
CA PRO A 34 18.67 -2.14 52.44
C PRO A 34 18.61 -0.90 53.34
N GLY A 35 19.08 -1.03 54.59
CA GLY A 35 19.16 0.09 55.54
C GLY A 35 17.94 0.30 56.46
N ILE A 36 16.95 -0.59 56.41
CA ILE A 36 15.81 -0.60 57.35
C ILE A 36 15.68 -2.01 57.90
N ASP A 37 15.96 -2.18 59.19
CA ASP A 37 15.74 -3.44 59.88
C ASP A 37 14.25 -3.58 60.23
N PRO A 38 13.58 -4.71 59.92
CA PRO A 38 12.13 -4.89 60.09
C PRO A 38 11.57 -4.65 61.50
N ALA A 39 12.45 -4.50 62.50
CA ALA A 39 12.12 -4.24 63.89
C ALA A 39 12.06 -2.75 64.23
N ASP A 40 12.60 -1.87 63.39
CA ASP A 40 12.71 -0.41 63.62
C ASP A 40 11.81 0.38 62.66
N ASP A 41 10.82 -0.29 62.04
CA ASP A 41 9.91 0.30 61.06
C ASP A 41 8.81 1.13 61.75
N PRO A 42 8.79 2.47 61.65
CA PRO A 42 7.70 3.28 62.23
C PRO A 42 6.36 3.08 61.51
N HIS A 43 6.35 2.54 60.28
CA HIS A 43 5.13 2.30 59.48
C HIS A 43 5.22 0.99 58.66
N PRO A 44 4.96 -0.19 59.27
CA PRO A 44 5.14 -1.49 58.62
C PRO A 44 4.15 -1.73 57.46
N THR A 45 2.97 -1.10 57.47
CA THR A 45 1.99 -1.21 56.37
C THR A 45 2.39 -0.45 55.12
N ALA A 46 3.05 0.70 55.28
CA ALA A 46 3.50 1.53 54.16
C ALA A 46 4.63 0.85 53.36
N THR A 47 5.63 0.30 54.05
CA THR A 47 6.77 -0.40 53.43
C THR A 47 6.31 -1.63 52.63
N LYS A 48 5.37 -2.40 53.21
CA LYS A 48 4.75 -3.56 52.57
C LYS A 48 3.98 -3.19 51.29
N ALA A 49 3.20 -2.10 51.33
CA ALA A 49 2.45 -1.61 50.18
C ALA A 49 3.36 -1.10 49.06
N MET A 50 4.41 -0.33 49.38
CA MET A 50 5.37 0.17 48.41
C MET A 50 6.13 -0.96 47.70
N PHE A 51 6.47 -2.03 48.41
CA PHE A 51 7.13 -3.20 47.85
C PHE A 51 6.26 -3.93 46.82
N ALA A 52 4.99 -4.19 47.13
CA ALA A 52 4.05 -4.81 46.19
C ALA A 52 3.75 -3.91 44.96
N LEU A 53 3.66 -2.59 45.16
CA LEU A 53 3.44 -1.62 44.08
C LEU A 53 4.61 -1.58 43.08
N ARG A 54 5.86 -1.69 43.57
CA ARG A 54 7.07 -1.71 42.71
C ARG A 54 7.04 -2.84 41.69
N PHE A 55 6.65 -4.05 42.09
CA PHE A 55 6.51 -5.18 41.18
C PHE A 55 5.38 -4.97 40.15
N GLY A 56 4.26 -4.38 40.57
CA GLY A 56 3.17 -4.04 39.64
C GLY A 56 3.59 -3.04 38.56
N ILE A 57 4.30 -1.97 38.94
CA ILE A 57 4.81 -0.96 38.00
C ILE A 57 5.87 -1.57 37.07
N ALA A 58 6.74 -2.45 37.58
CA ALA A 58 7.75 -3.14 36.77
C ALA A 58 7.12 -4.00 35.65
N VAL A 59 6.05 -4.74 35.97
CA VAL A 59 5.30 -5.53 34.97
C VAL A 59 4.60 -4.63 33.95
N LEU A 60 4.06 -3.48 34.37
CA LEU A 60 3.43 -2.54 33.45
C LEU A 60 4.45 -1.86 32.52
N ALA A 61 5.63 -1.54 33.04
CA ALA A 61 6.72 -0.94 32.27
C ALA A 61 7.30 -1.91 31.23
N ILE A 62 7.52 -3.18 31.60
CA ILE A 62 8.05 -4.19 30.66
C ILE A 62 7.04 -4.53 29.56
N ALA A 63 5.75 -4.33 29.82
CA ALA A 63 4.68 -4.53 28.87
C ALA A 63 4.47 -3.35 27.89
N CYS A 64 5.30 -2.29 27.92
CA CYS A 64 5.16 -1.18 26.97
C CYS A 64 5.14 -1.73 25.53
N PRO A 65 4.05 -1.53 24.77
CA PRO A 65 3.95 -1.97 23.37
C PRO A 65 4.68 -1.00 22.42
N CYS A 66 5.78 -0.41 22.89
CA CYS A 66 6.55 0.63 22.22
C CYS A 66 6.95 0.22 20.77
N ALA A 67 7.30 -1.06 20.56
CA ALA A 67 7.62 -1.61 19.24
C ALA A 67 6.38 -1.84 18.34
N LEU A 68 5.23 -2.16 18.95
CA LEU A 68 4.01 -2.53 18.24
C LEU A 68 3.39 -1.33 17.52
N GLY A 69 3.50 -0.13 18.09
CA GLY A 69 3.04 1.12 17.47
C GLY A 69 3.92 1.62 16.32
N LEU A 70 5.22 1.28 16.35
CA LEU A 70 6.16 1.70 15.30
C LEU A 70 6.25 0.69 14.14
N ALA A 71 5.84 -0.56 14.33
CA ALA A 71 5.95 -1.60 13.31
C ALA A 71 5.22 -1.26 11.99
N THR A 72 3.98 -0.76 12.07
CA THR A 72 3.18 -0.43 10.87
C THR A 72 3.73 0.79 10.10
N PRO A 73 4.03 1.95 10.71
CA PRO A 73 4.55 3.08 9.96
C PRO A 73 5.93 2.83 9.36
N THR A 74 6.80 2.07 10.03
CA THR A 74 8.12 1.73 9.48
C THR A 74 7.99 0.77 8.29
N ALA A 75 7.12 -0.24 8.39
CA ALA A 75 6.85 -1.16 7.29
C ALA A 75 6.29 -0.42 6.06
N VAL A 76 5.32 0.47 6.25
CA VAL A 76 4.73 1.26 5.15
C VAL A 76 5.75 2.21 4.54
N MET A 77 6.57 2.88 5.36
CA MET A 77 7.59 3.80 4.88
C MET A 77 8.66 3.10 4.03
N VAL A 78 9.17 1.95 4.49
CA VAL A 78 10.17 1.18 3.74
C VAL A 78 9.57 0.55 2.49
N ALA A 79 8.36 -0.01 2.57
CA ALA A 79 7.68 -0.61 1.42
C ALA A 79 7.39 0.40 0.31
N THR A 80 6.97 1.62 0.65
CA THR A 80 6.74 2.68 -0.35
C THR A 80 8.04 3.21 -0.95
N GLY A 81 9.12 3.29 -0.18
CA GLY A 81 10.45 3.63 -0.69
C GLY A 81 10.93 2.62 -1.74
N LEU A 82 10.85 1.33 -1.41
CA LEU A 82 11.23 0.26 -2.34
C LEU A 82 10.31 0.21 -3.57
N ALA A 83 9.00 0.43 -3.41
CA ALA A 83 8.07 0.52 -4.53
C ALA A 83 8.40 1.68 -5.49
N ALA A 84 8.84 2.83 -4.95
CA ALA A 84 9.22 3.98 -5.75
C ALA A 84 10.47 3.72 -6.60
N GLU A 85 11.43 2.94 -6.11
CA GLU A 85 12.61 2.49 -6.89
C GLU A 85 12.21 1.63 -8.10
N HIS A 86 11.09 0.92 -8.01
CA HIS A 86 10.52 0.12 -9.10
C HIS A 86 9.53 0.91 -9.98
N GLY A 87 9.43 2.23 -9.81
CA GLY A 87 8.52 3.08 -10.58
C GLY A 87 7.04 2.99 -10.17
N ILE A 88 6.74 2.42 -9.00
CA ILE A 88 5.38 2.27 -8.48
C ILE A 88 5.14 3.34 -7.41
N LEU A 89 4.33 4.35 -7.74
CA LEU A 89 3.98 5.42 -6.80
C LEU A 89 2.72 5.08 -6.00
N ILE A 90 2.89 4.84 -4.70
CA ILE A 90 1.79 4.51 -3.79
C ILE A 90 1.46 5.71 -2.91
N LYS A 91 0.25 6.24 -3.03
CA LYS A 91 -0.20 7.43 -2.29
C LYS A 91 -0.86 7.02 -0.96
N GLY A 92 -0.05 6.92 0.10
CA GLY A 92 -0.51 6.63 1.47
C GLY A 92 -0.50 5.13 1.84
N GLY A 93 -0.83 4.81 3.09
CA GLY A 93 -0.75 3.44 3.62
C GLY A 93 -1.97 2.56 3.33
N ALA A 94 -3.19 3.12 3.29
CA ALA A 94 -4.41 2.35 3.06
C ALA A 94 -4.45 1.63 1.68
N PRO A 95 -3.97 2.24 0.58
CA PRO A 95 -3.87 1.56 -0.72
C PRO A 95 -2.82 0.44 -0.71
N LEU A 96 -1.74 0.58 0.07
CA LEU A 96 -0.70 -0.45 0.20
C LEU A 96 -1.28 -1.70 0.90
N GLU A 97 -2.03 -1.51 1.99
CA GLU A 97 -2.69 -2.62 2.68
C GLU A 97 -3.81 -3.25 1.84
N SER A 98 -4.62 -2.44 1.17
CA SER A 98 -5.71 -2.94 0.31
C SER A 98 -5.16 -3.67 -0.92
N GLY A 99 -4.07 -3.17 -1.49
CA GLY A 99 -3.37 -3.79 -2.62
C GLY A 99 -2.81 -5.18 -2.27
N ALA A 100 -2.31 -5.37 -1.04
CA ALA A 100 -1.85 -6.68 -0.57
C ALA A 100 -2.98 -7.74 -0.52
N HIS A 101 -4.24 -7.33 -0.42
CA HIS A 101 -5.41 -8.22 -0.41
C HIS A 101 -6.13 -8.33 -1.76
N ALA A 102 -5.75 -7.53 -2.75
CA ALA A 102 -6.38 -7.52 -4.07
C ALA A 102 -6.06 -8.83 -4.83
N LYS A 103 -7.11 -9.47 -5.39
CA LYS A 103 -6.98 -10.71 -6.17
C LYS A 103 -7.26 -10.53 -7.66
N SER A 104 -7.93 -9.44 -8.02
CA SER A 104 -8.40 -9.15 -9.38
C SER A 104 -7.91 -7.77 -9.80
N LEU A 105 -7.39 -7.68 -11.02
CA LEU A 105 -6.94 -6.44 -11.63
C LEU A 105 -7.84 -6.12 -12.82
N VAL A 106 -8.51 -4.97 -12.77
CA VAL A 106 -9.27 -4.44 -13.91
C VAL A 106 -8.47 -3.29 -14.48
N LEU A 107 -7.97 -3.46 -15.70
CA LEU A 107 -7.20 -2.44 -16.41
C LEU A 107 -8.12 -1.70 -17.35
N ASP A 108 -8.02 -0.36 -17.36
CA ASP A 108 -8.67 0.44 -18.38
C ASP A 108 -7.98 0.20 -19.74
N LYS A 109 -8.74 0.25 -20.83
CA LYS A 109 -8.16 0.00 -22.17
C LYS A 109 -7.43 1.23 -22.68
N THR A 110 -8.07 2.39 -22.61
CA THR A 110 -7.56 3.62 -23.23
C THR A 110 -6.51 4.26 -22.32
N GLY A 111 -5.27 4.39 -22.79
CA GLY A 111 -4.20 5.05 -22.03
C GLY A 111 -3.51 4.21 -20.95
N THR A 112 -4.02 3.00 -20.62
CA THR A 112 -3.28 2.01 -19.81
C THR A 112 -2.72 0.89 -20.66
N LEU A 113 -3.57 0.15 -21.39
CA LEU A 113 -3.12 -0.88 -22.34
C LEU A 113 -2.67 -0.28 -23.68
N THR A 114 -3.28 0.84 -24.09
CA THR A 114 -2.95 1.52 -25.34
C THR A 114 -2.01 2.69 -25.10
N LYS A 115 -1.16 3.02 -26.09
CA LYS A 115 -0.25 4.19 -26.05
C LYS A 115 -0.98 5.55 -26.09
N GLY A 116 -2.31 5.57 -26.05
CA GLY A 116 -3.12 6.79 -26.07
C GLY A 116 -3.08 7.58 -27.39
N LYS A 117 -2.45 7.03 -28.44
CA LYS A 117 -2.35 7.63 -29.78
C LYS A 117 -3.02 6.69 -30.78
N PRO A 118 -4.18 7.04 -31.34
CA PRO A 118 -4.83 6.22 -32.36
C PRO A 118 -3.98 6.23 -33.63
N VAL A 119 -3.72 5.04 -34.19
CA VAL A 119 -3.06 4.86 -35.49
C VAL A 119 -4.00 4.08 -36.38
N VAL A 120 -4.21 4.55 -37.61
CA VAL A 120 -5.02 3.84 -38.61
C VAL A 120 -4.19 2.65 -39.11
N VAL A 121 -4.66 1.43 -38.81
CA VAL A 121 -3.96 0.18 -39.16
C VAL A 121 -4.44 -0.39 -40.49
N ALA A 122 -5.70 -0.12 -40.85
CA ALA A 122 -6.29 -0.59 -42.10
C ALA A 122 -7.43 0.31 -42.55
N ALA A 123 -7.43 0.65 -43.84
CA ALA A 123 -8.55 1.26 -44.52
C ALA A 123 -8.98 0.33 -45.67
N ALA A 124 -10.23 -0.13 -45.65
CA ALA A 124 -10.80 -0.96 -46.71
C ALA A 124 -11.69 -0.08 -47.60
N ILE A 125 -11.30 0.07 -48.87
CA ILE A 125 -12.10 0.78 -49.86
C ILE A 125 -13.08 -0.22 -50.46
N LEU A 126 -14.38 -0.04 -50.18
CA LEU A 126 -15.43 -0.83 -50.82
C LEU A 126 -15.57 -0.40 -52.29
N PRO A 127 -15.59 -1.35 -53.25
CA PRO A 127 -15.76 -1.04 -54.66
C PRO A 127 -17.19 -0.56 -54.91
N THR A 128 -17.42 0.74 -54.80
CA THR A 128 -18.63 1.39 -55.30
C THR A 128 -18.22 2.63 -56.08
N SER A 129 -18.91 2.87 -57.20
CA SER A 129 -18.64 3.92 -58.19
C SER A 129 -18.96 5.34 -57.70
N PHE A 130 -18.57 5.69 -56.47
CA PHE A 130 -18.82 7.01 -55.92
C PHE A 130 -17.70 7.99 -56.32
N PRO A 131 -18.03 9.12 -56.97
CA PRO A 131 -17.04 10.14 -57.29
C PRO A 131 -16.43 10.73 -56.02
N ALA A 132 -15.10 10.63 -55.90
CA ALA A 132 -14.28 10.93 -54.72
C ALA A 132 -14.57 12.30 -54.07
N ALA A 133 -15.08 13.28 -54.83
CA ALA A 133 -15.37 14.63 -54.33
C ALA A 133 -16.57 14.72 -53.36
N LYS A 134 -17.49 13.74 -53.34
CA LYS A 134 -18.69 13.79 -52.47
C LYS A 134 -18.54 13.02 -51.15
N LEU A 135 -17.58 12.11 -51.04
CA LEU A 135 -17.36 11.33 -49.80
C LEU A 135 -16.61 12.15 -48.73
N CYS A 136 -15.67 13.02 -49.12
CA CYS A 136 -14.87 13.78 -48.16
C CYS A 136 -15.72 14.75 -47.32
N THR A 137 -16.77 15.35 -47.90
CA THR A 137 -17.69 16.25 -47.18
C THR A 137 -18.77 15.49 -46.39
N ALA A 138 -19.13 14.27 -46.80
CA ALA A 138 -20.10 13.44 -46.07
C ALA A 138 -19.46 12.69 -44.89
N SER A 139 -18.22 12.23 -45.06
CA SER A 139 -17.41 11.52 -44.04
C SER A 139 -17.16 12.37 -42.79
N GLY A 140 -16.83 13.67 -42.98
CA GLY A 140 -16.55 14.57 -41.87
C GLY A 140 -17.73 14.85 -40.93
N GLY A 141 -18.97 14.55 -41.35
CA GLY A 141 -20.18 14.75 -40.53
C GLY A 141 -20.81 13.47 -39.97
N ILE A 142 -20.53 12.30 -40.57
CA ILE A 142 -21.23 11.04 -40.23
C ILE A 142 -20.39 10.08 -39.39
N LEU A 143 -19.06 10.24 -39.37
CA LEU A 143 -18.13 9.35 -38.66
C LEU A 143 -17.73 9.84 -37.28
N THR A 144 -18.32 10.91 -36.74
CA THR A 144 -18.16 11.24 -35.32
C THR A 144 -19.11 10.36 -34.51
N PRO A 145 -18.61 9.39 -33.72
CA PRO A 145 -19.45 8.73 -32.74
C PRO A 145 -20.10 9.80 -31.85
N PRO A 146 -21.39 9.68 -31.47
CA PRO A 146 -22.07 10.68 -30.64
C PRO A 146 -21.46 10.84 -29.23
N HIS A 147 -20.43 10.06 -28.90
CA HIS A 147 -19.68 10.10 -27.64
C HIS A 147 -18.15 10.11 -27.85
N SER A 148 -17.68 10.65 -28.97
CA SER A 148 -16.26 10.73 -29.28
C SER A 148 -15.67 12.06 -28.82
N ASP A 149 -14.62 11.98 -28.00
CA ASP A 149 -13.87 13.14 -27.55
C ASP A 149 -13.29 13.94 -28.72
N ARG A 150 -13.08 15.24 -28.45
CA ARG A 150 -12.63 16.23 -29.44
C ARG A 150 -11.27 15.88 -30.06
N ASP A 151 -10.48 15.04 -29.39
CA ASP A 151 -9.14 14.65 -29.81
C ASP A 151 -9.18 13.49 -30.81
N THR A 152 -10.07 12.51 -30.64
CA THR A 152 -10.28 11.43 -31.63
C THR A 152 -10.77 11.98 -32.98
N ALA A 153 -11.65 12.99 -32.93
CA ALA A 153 -12.14 13.68 -34.13
C ALA A 153 -11.00 14.43 -34.86
N ARG A 154 -10.11 15.09 -34.11
CA ARG A 154 -8.94 15.80 -34.69
C ARG A 154 -7.93 14.85 -35.31
N ASP A 155 -7.64 13.73 -34.66
CA ASP A 155 -6.67 12.75 -35.18
C ASP A 155 -7.16 12.08 -36.47
N THR A 156 -8.46 11.86 -36.61
CA THR A 156 -9.07 11.35 -37.85
C THR A 156 -8.91 12.35 -39.00
N ILE A 157 -9.15 13.64 -38.74
CA ILE A 157 -8.98 14.71 -39.73
C ILE A 157 -7.51 14.87 -40.13
N ASN A 158 -6.59 14.85 -39.16
CA ASN A 158 -5.16 14.94 -39.46
C ASN A 158 -4.64 13.70 -40.21
N SER A 159 -5.08 12.49 -39.86
CA SER A 159 -4.72 11.24 -40.55
C SER A 159 -5.15 11.28 -42.01
N SER A 160 -6.37 11.73 -42.29
CA SER A 160 -6.89 11.85 -43.65
C SER A 160 -6.13 12.87 -44.51
N SER A 161 -5.49 13.87 -43.90
CA SER A 161 -4.63 14.83 -44.60
C SER A 161 -3.23 14.27 -44.91
N SER A 162 -2.73 13.33 -44.11
CA SER A 162 -1.46 12.63 -44.34
C SER A 162 -1.54 11.42 -45.29
N GLU A 163 -2.71 10.79 -45.43
CA GLU A 163 -2.91 9.63 -46.32
C GLU A 163 -2.78 9.97 -47.82
N VAL A 164 -2.90 11.24 -48.21
CA VAL A 164 -2.66 11.67 -49.61
C VAL A 164 -1.16 11.67 -49.96
N TYR A 165 -0.26 11.67 -48.97
CA TYR A 165 1.19 11.81 -49.20
C TYR A 165 2.00 10.49 -49.09
N PHE A 166 1.40 9.38 -48.61
CA PHE A 166 2.17 8.20 -48.19
C PHE A 166 1.69 6.84 -48.75
N SER A 167 0.86 6.81 -49.80
CA SER A 167 0.50 5.54 -50.47
C SER A 167 1.68 5.03 -51.31
N GLY A 168 2.64 4.41 -50.65
CA GLY A 168 3.83 3.82 -51.25
C GLY A 168 4.75 3.17 -50.23
N ALA A 169 4.27 2.18 -49.47
CA ALA A 169 5.08 1.08 -48.92
C ALA A 169 4.20 0.09 -48.11
N GLU A 170 4.20 -1.17 -48.54
CA GLU A 170 3.72 -2.35 -47.81
C GLU A 170 4.54 -2.60 -46.53
N THR A 171 3.94 -3.28 -45.53
CA THR A 171 4.32 -4.65 -45.10
C THR A 171 3.92 -4.92 -43.64
N THR A 172 3.42 -6.14 -43.46
CA THR A 172 3.02 -6.94 -42.30
C THR A 172 4.02 -7.05 -41.13
N ALA A 173 3.52 -7.14 -39.88
CA ALA A 173 4.17 -7.80 -38.72
C ALA A 173 3.15 -7.89 -37.54
N SER A 174 2.56 -9.06 -37.24
CA SER A 174 3.02 -10.16 -36.37
C SER A 174 2.90 -9.89 -34.86
N GLU A 175 2.17 -10.77 -34.18
CA GLU A 175 1.92 -10.87 -32.74
C GLU A 175 3.20 -10.80 -31.89
N GLY A 176 3.14 -10.06 -30.78
CA GLY A 176 4.24 -9.88 -29.82
C GLY A 176 3.87 -10.43 -28.43
N GLU A 177 4.55 -11.50 -28.06
CA GLU A 177 4.59 -12.15 -26.75
C GLU A 177 5.25 -11.24 -25.70
N ILE A 178 4.69 -11.16 -24.49
CA ILE A 178 5.21 -10.33 -23.40
C ILE A 178 6.30 -11.12 -22.67
N ALA A 179 7.56 -10.90 -23.05
CA ALA A 179 8.72 -11.39 -22.33
C ALA A 179 8.94 -10.56 -21.05
N VAL A 180 8.73 -11.18 -19.89
CA VAL A 180 9.16 -10.63 -18.59
C VAL A 180 10.66 -10.90 -18.46
N SER A 181 11.48 -9.84 -18.59
CA SER A 181 12.91 -9.92 -18.28
C SER A 181 13.12 -10.14 -16.78
N PRO A 182 14.03 -11.03 -16.35
CA PRO A 182 14.37 -11.18 -14.94
C PRO A 182 15.08 -9.92 -14.40
N PRO A 183 14.91 -9.59 -13.10
CA PRO A 183 15.53 -8.43 -12.49
C PRO A 183 17.06 -8.58 -12.37
N PRO A 184 17.83 -7.48 -12.38
CA PRO A 184 19.28 -7.52 -12.25
C PRO A 184 19.71 -7.97 -10.83
N PRO A 185 20.93 -8.53 -10.66
CA PRO A 185 21.41 -8.99 -9.38
C PRO A 185 21.66 -7.83 -8.42
N ILE A 186 21.29 -8.03 -7.16
CA ILE A 186 21.52 -7.09 -6.06
C ILE A 186 23.02 -7.17 -5.70
N GLU A 187 23.77 -6.14 -6.07
CA GLU A 187 25.18 -6.01 -5.71
C GLU A 187 25.27 -5.52 -4.26
N ASN A 188 25.66 -6.40 -3.35
CA ASN A 188 25.89 -6.07 -1.95
C ASN A 188 27.25 -5.37 -1.85
N THR A 189 27.28 -4.08 -1.56
CA THR A 189 28.49 -3.40 -1.12
C THR A 189 28.62 -3.56 0.39
N ASP A 190 29.61 -4.33 0.82
CA ASP A 190 30.16 -4.32 2.18
C ASP A 190 30.72 -2.94 2.57
#